data_AF-A0A7Y0BZU1-F1
#
_entry.id   AF-A0A7Y0BZU1-F1
#
_cell.length_a   1.000
_cell.length_b   1.000
_cell.length_c   1.000
_cell.angle_alpha   90.00
_cell.angle_beta   90.00
_cell.angle_gamma   90.00
#
_symmetry.space_group_name_H-M   'P 1'
#
loop_
_entity.id
_entity.type
_entity.pdbx_description
1 polymer ?
#
loop_
_entity_poly.entity_id
_entity_poly.type
_entity_poly.pdbx_seq_one_letter_code
_entity_poly.pdbx_strand_id
1 'polypeptide(L)'
;MSTKALAAWLTTEESKAVGFKTTDRSESVGHRSGKKIVALLGKSQAEFTCGDIAHARKVVGYIHRHLAQRPAGDIANTHWRYSLMNWGHDPQESKS
;
A
#
# COMPACT_ATOMS: atom_id res chain seq x y z
N MET A 1 -0.59 9.60 2.13
CA MET A 1 -0.75 9.50 0.67
C MET A 1 -2.19 9.74 0.32
N SER A 2 -2.44 10.64 -0.62
CA SER A 2 -3.77 10.80 -1.20
C SER A 2 -4.14 9.63 -2.12
N THR A 3 -5.43 9.42 -2.39
CA THR A 3 -5.91 8.43 -3.36
C THR A 3 -5.27 8.61 -4.74
N LYS A 4 -5.14 9.87 -5.19
CA LYS A 4 -4.51 10.21 -6.47
C LYS A 4 -3.01 9.85 -6.47
N ALA A 5 -2.30 10.15 -5.39
CA ALA A 5 -0.89 9.79 -5.25
C ALA A 5 -0.69 8.27 -5.27
N LEU A 6 -1.54 7.51 -4.58
CA LEU A 6 -1.52 6.05 -4.62
C LEU A 6 -1.82 5.51 -6.02
N ALA A 7 -2.86 6.01 -6.68
CA ALA A 7 -3.19 5.59 -8.04
C ALA A 7 -2.04 5.83 -9.02
N ALA A 8 -1.37 6.99 -8.92
CA ALA A 8 -0.18 7.30 -9.72
C ALA A 8 1.01 6.41 -9.36
N TRP A 9 1.26 6.17 -8.07
CA TRP A 9 2.33 5.28 -7.62
C TRP A 9 2.16 3.85 -8.19
N LEU A 10 0.93 3.33 -8.20
CA LEU A 10 0.64 1.97 -8.67
C LEU A 10 0.89 1.75 -10.17
N THR A 11 1.11 2.80 -10.97
CA THR A 11 1.45 2.64 -12.39
C THR A 11 2.96 2.43 -12.63
N THR A 12 3.79 2.75 -11.64
CA THR A 12 5.25 2.71 -11.72
C THR A 12 5.80 1.28 -11.76
N GLU A 13 7.01 1.12 -12.29
CA GLU A 13 7.69 -0.19 -12.32
C GLU A 13 8.17 -0.59 -10.93
N GLU A 14 8.62 0.38 -10.14
CA GLU A 14 9.04 0.22 -8.74
C GLU A 14 7.90 -0.40 -7.91
N SER A 15 6.68 0.14 -8.05
CA SER A 15 5.48 -0.39 -7.41
C SER A 15 5.21 -1.85 -7.79
N LYS A 16 5.33 -2.20 -9.08
CA LYS A 16 5.08 -3.56 -9.61
C LYS A 16 6.18 -4.55 -9.21
N ALA A 17 7.40 -4.05 -8.98
CA ALA A 17 8.57 -4.87 -8.66
C ALA A 17 8.61 -5.33 -7.19
N VAL A 18 7.98 -4.60 -6.26
CA VAL A 18 8.12 -4.85 -4.82
C VAL A 18 6.97 -5.64 -4.18
N GLY A 19 7.29 -6.32 -3.09
CA GLY A 19 6.34 -7.03 -2.22
C GLY A 19 6.25 -8.52 -2.50
N PHE A 20 5.51 -9.22 -1.63
CA PHE A 20 5.36 -10.67 -1.71
C PHE A 20 4.54 -11.10 -2.92
N LYS A 21 5.07 -12.06 -3.69
CA LYS A 21 4.45 -12.67 -4.86
C LYS A 21 4.25 -14.17 -4.59
N THR A 22 3.14 -14.74 -5.05
CA THR A 22 2.89 -16.19 -4.93
C THR A 22 3.72 -16.98 -5.95
N THR A 23 4.02 -16.38 -7.09
CA THR A 23 4.93 -16.86 -8.13
C THR A 23 5.64 -15.66 -8.76
N ASP A 24 6.79 -15.86 -9.41
CA ASP A 24 7.55 -14.75 -10.03
C ASP A 24 6.75 -13.95 -11.07
N ARG A 25 5.77 -14.60 -11.70
CA ARG A 25 4.88 -14.03 -12.72
C ARG A 25 3.64 -13.35 -12.12
N SER A 26 3.41 -13.45 -10.82
CA SER A 26 2.22 -12.92 -10.16
C SER A 26 2.38 -11.46 -9.71
N GLU A 27 1.26 -10.73 -9.70
CA GLU A 27 1.18 -9.43 -9.05
C GLU A 27 1.42 -9.57 -7.54
N SER A 28 2.19 -8.64 -6.95
CA SER A 28 2.45 -8.69 -5.52
C SER A 28 1.17 -8.43 -4.70
N VAL A 29 1.10 -9.05 -3.53
CA VAL A 29 -0.04 -8.90 -2.61
C VAL A 29 -0.23 -7.44 -2.23
N GLY A 30 0.86 -6.69 -2.03
CA GLY A 30 0.82 -5.26 -1.73
C GLY A 30 0.26 -4.45 -2.90
N HIS A 31 0.76 -4.67 -4.11
CA HIS A 31 0.29 -3.95 -5.30
C HIS A 31 -1.21 -4.16 -5.54
N ARG A 32 -1.67 -5.41 -5.43
CA ARG A 32 -3.09 -5.76 -5.51
C ARG A 32 -3.91 -5.12 -4.38
N SER A 33 -3.33 -5.02 -3.18
CA SER A 33 -3.95 -4.32 -2.05
C SER A 33 -4.11 -2.83 -2.34
N GLY A 34 -3.09 -2.18 -2.89
CA GLY A 34 -3.15 -0.76 -3.30
C GLY A 34 -4.32 -0.48 -4.24
N LYS A 35 -4.53 -1.33 -5.25
CA LYS A 35 -5.69 -1.20 -6.17
C LYS A 35 -7.03 -1.27 -5.43
N LYS A 36 -7.14 -2.18 -4.45
CA LYS A 36 -8.34 -2.30 -3.60
C LYS A 36 -8.54 -1.07 -2.71
N ILE A 37 -7.46 -0.50 -2.18
CA ILE A 37 -7.52 0.75 -1.39
C ILE A 37 -8.04 1.90 -2.28
N VAL A 38 -7.51 2.07 -3.50
CA VAL A 38 -7.99 3.09 -4.44
C VAL A 38 -9.48 2.92 -4.73
N ALA A 39 -9.93 1.69 -5.00
CA ALA A 39 -11.34 1.40 -5.23
C ALA A 39 -12.20 1.68 -4.00
N LEU A 40 -11.73 1.31 -2.80
CA LEU A 40 -12.45 1.54 -1.54
C LEU A 40 -12.60 3.04 -1.24
N LEU A 41 -11.54 3.83 -1.45
CA LEU A 41 -11.55 5.28 -1.24
C LEU A 41 -12.45 6.02 -2.24
N GLY A 42 -12.89 5.36 -3.32
CA GLY A 42 -13.86 5.88 -4.27
C GLY A 42 -15.33 5.55 -3.92
N LYS A 43 -15.57 4.73 -2.90
CA LYS A 43 -16.93 4.36 -2.44
C LYS A 43 -17.41 5.30 -1.34
N SER A 44 -18.72 5.47 -1.23
CA SER A 44 -19.32 6.03 -0.01
C SER A 44 -19.30 5.01 1.13
N GLN A 45 -19.30 5.48 2.38
CA GLN A 45 -19.27 4.59 3.55
C GLN A 45 -20.50 3.66 3.62
N ALA A 46 -21.64 4.08 3.07
CA ALA A 46 -22.87 3.28 3.01
C ALA A 46 -22.72 2.03 2.13
N GLU A 47 -21.75 2.02 1.20
CA GLU A 47 -21.48 0.91 0.29
C GLU A 47 -20.43 -0.07 0.84
N PHE A 48 -19.89 0.17 2.04
CA PHE A 48 -18.85 -0.65 2.61
C PHE A 48 -19.41 -2.02 3.00
N THR A 49 -18.81 -3.05 2.41
CA THR A 49 -19.10 -4.44 2.77
C THR A 49 -18.26 -4.89 3.97
N CYS A 50 -18.65 -6.00 4.59
CA CYS A 50 -17.80 -6.65 5.60
C CYS A 50 -16.39 -6.99 5.06
N GLY A 51 -16.29 -7.31 3.77
CA GLY A 51 -15.02 -7.56 3.09
C GLY A 51 -14.16 -6.31 2.96
N ASP A 52 -14.77 -5.16 2.67
CA ASP A 52 -14.08 -3.86 2.61
C ASP A 52 -13.51 -3.49 3.99
N ILE A 53 -14.29 -3.65 5.06
CA ILE A 53 -13.86 -3.38 6.44
C ILE A 53 -12.74 -4.33 6.86
N ALA A 54 -12.86 -5.62 6.55
CA ALA A 54 -11.81 -6.61 6.81
C ALA A 54 -10.52 -6.26 6.06
N HIS A 55 -10.63 -5.78 4.82
CA HIS A 55 -9.50 -5.32 4.04
C HIS A 55 -8.83 -4.10 4.68
N ALA A 56 -9.59 -3.09 5.08
CA ALA A 56 -9.06 -1.89 5.75
C ALA A 56 -8.31 -2.27 7.04
N ARG A 57 -8.85 -3.18 7.86
CA ARG A 57 -8.16 -3.70 9.05
C ARG A 57 -6.84 -4.39 8.71
N LYS A 58 -6.82 -5.19 7.64
CA LYS A 58 -5.59 -5.83 7.15
C LYS A 58 -4.54 -4.79 6.72
N VAL A 59 -4.96 -3.73 6.04
CA VAL A 59 -4.09 -2.64 5.60
C VAL A 59 -3.43 -1.96 6.79
N VAL A 60 -4.22 -1.52 7.77
CA VAL A 60 -3.70 -0.88 9.00
C VAL A 60 -2.74 -1.81 9.73
N GLY A 61 -3.10 -3.08 9.91
CA GLY A 61 -2.24 -4.06 10.57
C GLY A 61 -0.93 -4.32 9.83
N TYR A 62 -0.94 -4.33 8.49
CA TYR A 62 0.28 -4.44 7.70
C TYR A 62 1.19 -3.23 7.89
N ILE A 63 0.64 -2.01 7.76
CA ILE A 63 1.38 -0.76 7.92
C ILE A 63 2.09 -0.73 9.28
N HIS A 64 1.37 -1.00 10.38
CA HIS A 64 1.96 -0.97 11.72
C HIS A 64 3.12 -1.97 11.89
N ARG A 65 2.93 -3.23 11.46
CA ARG A 65 3.99 -4.25 11.56
C ARG A 65 5.20 -3.90 10.70
N HIS A 66 4.97 -3.36 9.50
CA HIS A 66 6.06 -3.05 8.58
C HIS A 66 6.81 -1.78 9.00
N LEU A 67 6.13 -0.79 9.57
CA LEU A 67 6.76 0.37 10.20
C LEU A 67 7.66 -0.01 11.38
N ALA A 68 7.26 -1.01 12.19
CA ALA A 68 8.09 -1.50 13.30
C ALA A 68 9.41 -2.15 12.84
N GLN A 69 9.51 -2.53 11.56
CA GLN A 69 10.69 -3.12 10.93
C GLN A 69 11.50 -2.08 10.14
N ARG A 70 11.38 -0.79 10.48
CA ARG A 70 12.06 0.29 9.75
C ARG A 70 13.58 0.04 9.73
N PRO A 71 14.21 0.01 8.54
CA PRO A 71 15.66 -0.10 8.45
C PRO A 71 16.34 1.17 8.93
N ALA A 72 17.58 1.04 9.41
CA ALA A 72 18.43 2.19 9.73
C ALA A 72 18.89 2.89 8.44
N GLY A 73 19.20 4.19 8.56
CA GLY A 73 19.71 5.00 7.45
C GLY A 73 18.62 5.61 6.56
N ASP A 74 19.02 5.96 5.34
CA ASP A 74 18.11 6.53 4.34
C ASP A 74 17.17 5.47 3.78
N ILE A 75 15.88 5.80 3.78
CA ILE A 75 14.79 4.92 3.36
C ILE A 75 14.22 5.31 1.99
N ALA A 76 14.70 6.39 1.37
CA ALA A 76 14.06 7.04 0.22
C ALA A 76 13.79 6.08 -0.94
N ASN A 77 14.78 5.26 -1.29
CA ASN A 77 14.71 4.34 -2.43
C ASN A 77 14.86 2.89 -1.98
N THR A 78 14.04 2.47 -1.02
CA THR A 78 14.08 1.12 -0.45
C THR A 78 12.83 0.32 -0.77
N HIS A 79 13.01 -0.99 -0.95
CA HIS A 79 11.87 -1.91 -1.08
C HIS A 79 10.93 -1.84 0.14
N TRP A 80 11.45 -1.52 1.33
CA TRP A 80 10.67 -1.29 2.55
C TRP A 80 9.68 -0.13 2.37
N ARG A 81 10.16 1.06 1.96
CA ARG A 81 9.31 2.23 1.72
C ARG A 81 8.32 1.96 0.59
N TYR A 82 8.80 1.43 -0.52
CA TYR A 82 7.96 1.14 -1.69
C TYR A 82 6.87 0.11 -1.38
N SER A 83 7.14 -0.85 -0.48
CA SER A 83 6.09 -1.73 0.01
C SER A 83 5.04 -0.96 0.78
N LEU A 84 5.40 -0.09 1.73
CA LEU A 84 4.42 0.75 2.44
C LEU A 84 3.58 1.60 1.48
N MET A 85 4.19 2.15 0.42
CA MET A 85 3.50 2.94 -0.58
C MET A 85 2.47 2.09 -1.37
N ASN A 86 2.77 0.82 -1.67
CA ASN A 86 1.78 -0.11 -2.24
C ASN A 86 0.57 -0.34 -1.32
N TRP A 87 0.74 -0.12 -0.02
CA TRP A 87 -0.34 -0.21 0.98
C TRP A 87 -0.94 1.17 1.34
N GLY A 88 -0.66 2.21 0.55
CA GLY A 88 -1.25 3.54 0.71
C GLY A 88 -0.61 4.39 1.80
N HIS A 89 0.59 4.04 2.28
CA HIS A 89 1.31 4.78 3.30
C HIS A 89 2.71 5.18 2.82
N ASP A 90 3.01 6.46 2.79
CA ASP A 90 4.38 6.94 2.58
C ASP A 90 4.93 7.51 3.89
N PRO A 91 5.94 6.87 4.51
CA PRO A 91 6.55 7.36 5.75
C PRO A 91 7.41 8.62 5.59
N GLN A 92 7.65 9.10 4.36
CA GLN A 92 8.35 10.36 4.08
C GLN A 92 7.41 11.50 3.67
N GLU A 93 6.12 11.22 3.47
CA GLU A 93 5.15 12.26 3.15
C GLU A 93 4.71 12.93 4.45
N SER A 94 4.90 14.24 4.54
CA SER A 94 4.36 15.03 5.66
C SER A 94 2.84 15.03 5.63
N LYS A 95 2.20 14.87 6.79
CA LYS A 95 0.77 15.16 6.93
C LYS A 95 0.60 16.68 6.87
N SER A 96 0.22 17.20 5.70
CA SER A 96 -0.28 18.57 5.57
C SER A 96 -1.73 18.66 6.02
#